data_AF-A0A4Q5RLL7-F1
#
_entry.id   AF-A0A4Q5RLL7-F1
#
_cell.length_a   1.000
_cell.length_b   1.000
_cell.length_c   1.000
_cell.angle_alpha   90.00
_cell.angle_beta   90.00
_cell.angle_gamma   90.00
#
_symmetry.space_group_name_H-M   'P 1'
#
loop_
_entity.id
_entity.type
_entity.pdbx_description
1 polymer ?
#
loop_
_entity_poly.entity_id
_entity_poly.type
_entity_poly.pdbx_seq_one_letter_code
_entity_poly.pdbx_strand_id
1 'polypeptide(L)'
;MNTPFTKFTGNLKYTRPELVTDEFSKDCFQFVAPRFYTGYTEGPQDEKKIENNEYLKKRAAEGGLEYGGEDSELKQRRFAGDSSLSRGAYFGICSEGTEWDHGLVTNEINFYRNPETCGFTIVGDLYDQPVADVYNNGIREKSFIILIDRVDLFLKQYPKYKDRVSNNTPFYSKYPYAVKHSEIDNVIDLRLPATRDWFYKKFVIGDGTYFLKDYRFFRQHKDKPQPESREGQKLVIIIQGYHENIKTTDPLIDSFYKMLPALMHLDHGGFYETRGIGLWMRKNKVNALIFPSARTNVFVQIENGKLIDHWGWNIVDYRGSGDTTIDQFFDWSPWFNRRVFLISDWGMVFQCEVKVV
;
A
#
# COMPACT_ATOMS: atom_id res chain seq x y z
N MET A 1 -25.10 -0.21 -11.84
CA MET A 1 -24.85 -1.37 -10.96
C MET A 1 -24.74 -0.84 -9.54
N ASN A 2 -25.54 -1.37 -8.61
CA ASN A 2 -25.48 -0.92 -7.21
C ASN A 2 -24.12 -1.28 -6.60
N THR A 3 -23.58 -0.40 -5.76
CA THR A 3 -22.34 -0.66 -5.03
C THR A 3 -22.60 -1.74 -3.97
N PRO A 4 -21.79 -2.81 -3.89
CA PRO A 4 -22.00 -3.96 -3.00
C PRO A 4 -21.51 -3.64 -1.58
N PHE A 5 -22.18 -2.69 -0.94
CA PHE A 5 -21.81 -2.28 0.41
C PHE A 5 -22.11 -3.37 1.44
N THR A 6 -21.20 -3.49 2.40
CA THR A 6 -21.26 -4.44 3.50
C THR A 6 -20.95 -3.74 4.83
N LYS A 7 -21.09 -4.48 5.94
CA LYS A 7 -20.62 -4.08 7.25
C LYS A 7 -19.40 -4.91 7.63
N PHE A 8 -18.30 -4.26 7.99
CA PHE A 8 -17.17 -4.89 8.64
C PHE A 8 -17.38 -4.90 10.16
N THR A 9 -17.11 -6.03 10.80
CA THR A 9 -17.02 -6.17 12.26
C THR A 9 -15.81 -7.05 12.55
N GLY A 10 -14.84 -6.55 13.32
CA GLY A 10 -13.63 -7.32 13.60
C GLY A 10 -12.51 -6.52 14.25
N ASN A 11 -11.39 -7.20 14.48
CA ASN A 11 -10.22 -6.62 15.11
C ASN A 11 -9.23 -6.10 14.06
N LEU A 12 -8.74 -4.88 14.30
CA LEU A 12 -7.83 -4.15 13.43
C LEU A 12 -6.51 -3.91 14.17
N LYS A 13 -5.41 -4.44 13.63
CA LYS A 13 -4.04 -4.30 14.15
C LYS A 13 -3.28 -3.22 13.39
N TYR A 14 -2.52 -2.42 14.12
CA TYR A 14 -1.76 -1.31 13.57
C TYR A 14 -0.59 -0.93 14.47
N THR A 15 0.46 -0.40 13.86
CA THR A 15 1.60 0.15 14.60
C THR A 15 1.18 1.39 15.39
N ARG A 16 1.86 1.62 16.51
CA ARG A 16 1.71 2.82 17.33
C ARG A 16 3.05 3.50 17.51
N PRO A 17 3.66 4.06 16.45
CA PRO A 17 4.98 4.66 16.58
C PRO A 17 5.01 5.82 17.59
N GLU A 18 3.87 6.48 17.79
CA GLU A 18 3.68 7.53 18.79
C GLU A 18 3.75 7.04 20.25
N LEU A 19 3.50 5.75 20.50
CA LEU A 19 3.59 5.15 21.85
C LEU A 19 5.03 4.77 22.21
N VAL A 20 5.95 4.79 21.26
CA VAL A 20 7.37 4.63 21.54
C VAL A 20 7.84 5.92 22.21
N THR A 21 8.01 5.90 23.54
CA THR A 21 8.41 7.11 24.27
C THR A 21 9.92 7.25 24.39
N ASP A 22 10.65 6.14 24.43
CA ASP A 22 12.11 6.18 24.58
C ASP A 22 12.81 6.44 23.25
N GLU A 23 13.80 7.34 23.30
CA GLU A 23 14.55 7.79 22.12
C GLU A 23 15.33 6.66 21.45
N PHE A 24 15.84 5.71 22.25
CA PHE A 24 16.61 4.58 21.74
C PHE A 24 15.77 3.68 20.84
N SER A 25 14.55 3.33 21.24
CA SER A 25 13.65 2.55 20.38
C SER A 25 13.28 3.33 19.12
N LYS A 26 13.01 4.64 19.20
CA LYS A 26 12.77 5.46 17.99
C LYS A 26 13.95 5.38 17.02
N ASP A 27 15.17 5.53 17.53
CA ASP A 27 16.40 5.48 16.73
C ASP A 27 16.66 4.08 16.16
N CYS A 28 16.37 3.02 16.90
CA CYS A 28 16.44 1.64 16.41
C CYS A 28 15.45 1.42 15.25
N PHE A 29 14.23 1.95 15.35
CA PHE A 29 13.25 1.82 14.28
C PHE A 29 13.65 2.66 13.07
N GLN A 30 14.11 3.89 13.29
CA GLN A 30 14.58 4.78 12.22
C GLN A 30 15.81 4.18 11.51
N PHE A 31 16.69 3.51 12.23
CA PHE A 31 17.83 2.78 11.66
C PHE A 31 17.40 1.67 10.70
N VAL A 32 16.42 0.86 11.14
CA VAL A 32 15.96 -0.32 10.39
C VAL A 32 15.03 0.07 9.25
N ALA A 33 14.00 0.85 9.54
CA ALA A 33 12.93 1.20 8.62
C ALA A 33 12.78 2.73 8.47
N PRO A 34 13.81 3.44 7.98
CA PRO A 34 13.81 4.91 7.92
C PRO A 34 12.63 5.48 7.12
N ARG A 35 12.19 4.75 6.08
CA ARG A 35 11.10 5.14 5.18
C ARG A 35 9.70 5.00 5.80
N PHE A 36 9.59 4.42 6.98
CA PHE A 36 8.31 4.22 7.66
C PHE A 36 7.75 5.53 8.22
N TYR A 37 8.60 6.38 8.79
CA TYR A 37 8.22 7.66 9.41
C TYR A 37 8.17 8.80 8.40
N THR A 38 9.25 8.97 7.63
CA THR A 38 9.45 10.13 6.75
C THR A 38 8.60 10.09 5.50
N GLY A 39 7.84 9.00 5.29
CA GLY A 39 7.45 8.59 3.95
C GLY A 39 8.63 8.59 2.98
N TYR A 40 8.34 8.52 1.69
CA TYR A 40 9.41 8.46 0.70
C TYR A 40 9.92 9.87 0.41
N THR A 41 10.58 10.52 1.37
CA THR A 41 11.51 11.60 1.04
C THR A 41 12.62 10.93 0.24
N GLU A 42 12.73 11.33 -1.01
CA GLU A 42 13.41 10.61 -2.08
C GLU A 42 14.83 10.19 -1.66
N GLY A 43 15.22 8.96 -2.01
CA GLY A 43 16.64 8.60 -2.07
C GLY A 43 17.38 9.52 -3.05
N PRO A 44 18.72 9.44 -3.15
CA PRO A 44 19.50 10.27 -4.07
C PRO A 44 18.80 10.33 -5.44
N GLN A 45 18.31 11.52 -5.79
CA GLN A 45 17.43 11.69 -6.94
C GLN A 45 18.19 11.25 -8.18
N ASP A 46 17.64 10.28 -8.88
CA ASP A 46 18.11 9.90 -10.21
C ASP A 46 17.95 11.16 -11.08
N GLU A 47 19.03 11.71 -11.64
CA GLU A 47 19.01 12.96 -12.43
C GLU A 47 17.96 12.89 -13.55
N LYS A 48 17.71 11.68 -14.08
CA LYS A 48 16.65 11.36 -15.05
C LYS A 48 15.24 11.63 -14.54
N LYS A 49 14.98 11.48 -13.23
CA LYS A 49 13.68 11.75 -12.61
C LYS A 49 13.38 13.24 -12.56
N ILE A 50 14.41 14.06 -12.29
CA ILE A 50 14.32 15.54 -12.31
C ILE A 50 14.01 16.01 -13.72
N GLU A 51 14.77 15.55 -14.72
CA GLU A 51 14.55 15.89 -16.14
C GLU A 51 13.14 15.52 -16.62
N ASN A 52 12.64 14.35 -16.21
CA ASN A 52 11.29 13.91 -16.56
C ASN A 52 10.21 14.76 -15.88
N ASN A 53 10.41 15.15 -14.62
CA ASN A 53 9.48 16.05 -13.90
C ASN A 53 9.40 17.43 -14.57
N GLU A 54 10.54 18.01 -14.96
CA GLU A 54 10.58 19.30 -15.65
C GLU A 54 9.93 19.24 -17.05
N TYR A 55 10.17 18.15 -17.78
CA TYR A 55 9.49 17.89 -19.06
C TYR A 55 7.96 17.83 -18.88
N LEU A 56 7.48 17.09 -17.88
CA LEU A 56 6.04 16.98 -17.61
C LEU A 56 5.42 18.29 -17.11
N LYS A 57 6.14 19.05 -16.25
CA LYS A 57 5.77 20.42 -15.84
C LYS A 57 5.53 21.31 -17.06
N LYS A 58 6.49 21.32 -17.99
CA LYS A 58 6.41 22.08 -19.23
C LYS A 58 5.21 21.65 -20.09
N ARG A 59 4.99 20.34 -20.25
CA ARG A 59 3.88 19.80 -21.05
C ARG A 59 2.51 20.12 -20.47
N ALA A 60 2.34 20.06 -19.15
CA ALA A 60 1.10 20.44 -18.50
C ALA A 60 0.78 21.92 -18.75
N ALA A 61 1.78 22.80 -18.58
CA ALA A 61 1.64 24.23 -18.85
C ALA A 61 1.26 24.53 -20.30
N GLU A 62 1.86 23.84 -21.27
CA GLU A 62 1.49 23.95 -22.69
C GLU A 62 0.03 23.55 -22.98
N GLY A 63 -0.55 22.66 -22.17
CA GLY A 63 -1.94 22.21 -22.26
C GLY A 63 -2.94 23.01 -21.43
N GLY A 64 -2.52 24.11 -20.77
CA GLY A 64 -3.38 24.84 -19.82
C GLY A 64 -3.75 24.03 -18.57
N LEU A 65 -2.96 23.00 -18.25
CA LEU A 65 -3.15 22.13 -17.09
C LEU A 65 -2.16 22.51 -15.99
N GLU A 66 -2.59 22.47 -14.74
CA GLU A 66 -1.67 22.51 -13.61
C GLU A 66 -0.96 21.16 -13.50
N TYR A 67 0.38 21.18 -13.52
CA TYR A 67 1.17 19.99 -13.23
C TYR A 67 1.01 19.62 -11.76
N GLY A 68 0.16 18.64 -11.47
CA GLY A 68 0.07 17.99 -10.16
C GLY A 68 1.23 17.02 -9.91
N GLY A 69 2.45 17.44 -10.20
CA GLY A 69 3.67 16.65 -10.03
C GLY A 69 3.82 16.06 -8.64
N GLU A 70 4.74 15.11 -8.51
CA GLU A 70 5.22 14.56 -7.24
C GLU A 70 5.93 15.62 -6.35
N ASP A 71 5.47 16.88 -6.30
CA ASP A 71 5.94 17.88 -5.34
C ASP A 71 5.47 17.58 -3.90
N SER A 72 4.88 16.41 -3.63
CA SER A 72 4.78 15.91 -2.26
C SER A 72 5.84 14.84 -2.05
N GLU A 73 6.81 15.18 -1.20
CA GLU A 73 7.89 14.38 -0.62
C GLU A 73 7.45 13.05 0.05
N LEU A 74 6.25 12.54 -0.23
CA LEU A 74 5.64 11.36 0.35
C LEU A 74 4.88 10.57 -0.73
N LYS A 75 5.44 9.46 -1.20
CA LYS A 75 4.69 8.46 -1.96
C LYS A 75 3.44 8.07 -1.15
N GLN A 76 2.26 8.32 -1.72
CA GLN A 76 0.95 8.09 -1.09
C GLN A 76 0.74 6.61 -0.82
N ARG A 77 -0.06 6.23 0.19
CA ARG A 77 -0.36 4.81 0.48
C ARG A 77 -1.36 4.25 -0.54
N ARG A 78 -1.37 2.91 -0.70
CA ARG A 78 -2.30 2.21 -1.60
C ARG A 78 -3.72 2.62 -1.25
N PHE A 79 -4.51 3.02 -2.24
CA PHE A 79 -5.89 3.46 -2.04
C PHE A 79 -6.08 4.73 -1.20
N ALA A 80 -5.03 5.54 -0.94
CA ALA A 80 -5.20 6.82 -0.24
C ALA A 80 -6.00 7.85 -1.07
N GLY A 81 -5.83 7.76 -2.39
CA GLY A 81 -6.35 8.70 -3.37
C GLY A 81 -5.53 9.98 -3.51
N ASP A 82 -5.21 10.61 -2.38
CA ASP A 82 -4.33 11.76 -2.30
C ASP A 82 -3.56 11.78 -0.96
N SER A 83 -2.77 12.82 -0.73
CA SER A 83 -1.97 13.00 0.48
C SER A 83 -2.78 13.45 1.71
N SER A 84 -4.08 13.75 1.57
CA SER A 84 -4.91 14.19 2.70
C SER A 84 -5.37 13.05 3.60
N LEU A 85 -5.26 11.78 3.14
CA LEU A 85 -5.56 10.63 3.99
C LEU A 85 -4.40 10.35 4.95
N SER A 86 -4.69 10.38 6.25
CA SER A 86 -3.72 10.06 7.30
C SER A 86 -3.15 8.65 7.16
N ARG A 87 -1.86 8.48 7.48
CA ARG A 87 -1.22 7.16 7.61
C ARG A 87 -1.91 6.26 8.64
N GLY A 88 -2.56 6.85 9.64
CA GLY A 88 -3.34 6.14 10.67
C GLY A 88 -4.65 5.54 10.17
N ALA A 89 -4.98 5.67 8.87
CA ALA A 89 -6.15 5.07 8.25
C ALA A 89 -5.96 3.60 7.86
N TYR A 90 -4.76 3.02 8.01
CA TYR A 90 -4.42 1.70 7.50
C TYR A 90 -4.25 0.67 8.60
N PHE A 91 -4.89 -0.49 8.44
CA PHE A 91 -4.86 -1.56 9.42
C PHE A 91 -4.73 -2.93 8.77
N GLY A 92 -4.05 -3.85 9.47
CA GLY A 92 -4.16 -5.28 9.20
C GLY A 92 -5.42 -5.83 9.84
N ILE A 93 -6.15 -6.68 9.12
CA ILE A 93 -7.34 -7.35 9.64
C ILE A 93 -6.90 -8.63 10.35
N CYS A 94 -7.24 -8.77 11.63
CA CYS A 94 -6.98 -9.99 12.39
C CYS A 94 -7.96 -11.11 12.01
N SER A 95 -7.57 -12.36 12.24
CA SER A 95 -8.51 -13.48 12.16
C SER A 95 -9.65 -13.32 13.16
N GLU A 96 -10.82 -13.84 12.79
CA GLU A 96 -12.04 -13.71 13.57
C GLU A 96 -11.85 -14.18 15.03
N GLY A 97 -12.29 -13.34 15.98
CA GLY A 97 -12.15 -13.63 17.41
C GLY A 97 -10.72 -13.54 17.97
N THR A 98 -9.71 -13.18 17.16
CA THR A 98 -8.30 -13.12 17.59
C THR A 98 -7.70 -11.74 17.42
N GLU A 99 -6.48 -11.55 17.94
CA GLU A 99 -5.63 -10.37 17.72
C GLU A 99 -4.46 -10.67 16.77
N TRP A 100 -4.53 -11.81 16.09
CA TRP A 100 -3.51 -12.30 15.19
C TRP A 100 -3.83 -11.88 13.75
N ASP A 101 -2.92 -11.13 13.14
CA ASP A 101 -3.02 -10.64 11.75
C ASP A 101 -2.13 -11.45 10.79
N HIS A 102 -1.63 -12.62 11.22
CA HIS A 102 -0.73 -13.47 10.44
C HIS A 102 0.55 -12.77 10.00
N GLY A 103 1.11 -11.92 10.87
CA GLY A 103 2.32 -11.17 10.60
C GLY A 103 2.17 -10.12 9.50
N LEU A 104 0.94 -9.68 9.20
CA LEU A 104 0.73 -8.67 8.17
C LEU A 104 1.47 -7.37 8.51
N VAL A 105 1.33 -6.88 9.75
CA VAL A 105 1.95 -5.62 10.17
C VAL A 105 3.47 -5.78 10.30
N THR A 106 3.99 -6.92 10.76
CA THR A 106 5.44 -7.18 10.80
C THR A 106 6.04 -7.22 9.39
N ASN A 107 5.36 -7.83 8.44
CA ASN A 107 5.78 -7.85 7.03
C ASN A 107 5.72 -6.46 6.37
N GLU A 108 4.76 -5.62 6.76
CA GLU A 108 4.74 -4.22 6.34
C GLU A 108 5.97 -3.46 6.90
N ILE A 109 6.34 -3.63 8.17
CA ILE A 109 7.56 -3.02 8.73
C ILE A 109 8.82 -3.51 8.00
N ASN A 110 8.94 -4.83 7.80
CA ASN A 110 10.05 -5.43 7.05
C ASN A 110 10.20 -4.85 5.65
N PHE A 111 9.09 -4.54 4.99
CA PHE A 111 9.11 -3.95 3.66
C PHE A 111 9.68 -2.52 3.62
N TYR A 112 9.55 -1.77 4.71
CA TYR A 112 10.17 -0.43 4.83
C TYR A 112 11.63 -0.47 5.26
N ARG A 113 12.21 -1.67 5.43
CA ARG A 113 13.61 -1.85 5.80
C ARG A 113 14.55 -1.32 4.72
N ASN A 114 15.70 -0.78 5.13
CA ASN A 114 16.82 -0.55 4.23
C ASN A 114 17.97 -1.53 4.54
N PRO A 115 18.09 -2.66 3.81
CA PRO A 115 19.12 -3.66 4.09
C PRO A 115 20.55 -3.14 3.90
N GLU A 116 20.76 -2.11 3.08
CA GLU A 116 22.09 -1.50 2.89
C GLU A 116 22.57 -0.79 4.15
N THR A 117 21.64 -0.22 4.94
CA THR A 117 21.98 0.53 6.16
C THR A 117 21.94 -0.36 7.40
N CYS A 118 20.92 -1.23 7.51
CA CYS A 118 20.68 -1.97 8.74
C CYS A 118 21.14 -3.43 8.72
N GLY A 119 21.61 -3.95 7.57
CA GLY A 119 22.01 -5.35 7.44
C GLY A 119 20.82 -6.32 7.55
N PHE A 120 21.03 -7.45 8.22
CA PHE A 120 20.02 -8.47 8.40
C PHE A 120 19.20 -8.22 9.67
N THR A 121 17.93 -7.91 9.51
CA THR A 121 17.02 -7.63 10.63
C THR A 121 15.89 -8.64 10.64
N ILE A 122 15.49 -9.06 11.84
CA ILE A 122 14.25 -9.82 12.07
C ILE A 122 13.23 -8.90 12.71
N VAL A 123 12.02 -8.87 12.16
CA VAL A 123 10.84 -8.27 12.80
C VAL A 123 9.89 -9.39 13.21
N GLY A 124 9.64 -9.52 14.51
CA GLY A 124 8.77 -10.55 15.08
C GLY A 124 7.62 -9.92 15.88
N ASP A 125 6.53 -10.65 16.03
CA ASP A 125 5.39 -10.25 16.87
C ASP A 125 5.43 -11.07 18.17
N LEU A 126 5.60 -10.42 19.33
CA LEU A 126 5.64 -11.11 20.62
C LEU A 126 4.28 -11.70 21.04
N TYR A 127 3.21 -11.47 20.28
CA TYR A 127 1.96 -12.20 20.48
C TYR A 127 1.97 -13.58 19.81
N ASP A 128 2.86 -13.79 18.84
CA ASP A 128 3.11 -15.09 18.24
C ASP A 128 3.93 -15.97 19.20
N GLN A 129 3.43 -17.16 19.53
CA GLN A 129 4.02 -18.00 20.57
C GLN A 129 5.48 -18.38 20.28
N PRO A 130 5.85 -18.84 19.07
CA PRO A 130 7.24 -19.19 18.78
C PRO A 130 8.19 -18.01 18.95
N VAL A 131 7.75 -16.79 18.63
CA VAL A 131 8.56 -15.58 18.84
C VAL A 131 8.66 -15.25 20.33
N ALA A 132 7.54 -15.34 21.07
CA ALA A 132 7.53 -15.12 22.51
C ALA A 132 8.43 -16.11 23.26
N ASP A 133 8.44 -17.38 22.86
CA ASP A 133 9.28 -18.43 23.46
C ASP A 133 10.77 -18.10 23.32
N VAL A 134 11.18 -17.58 22.16
CA VAL A 134 12.58 -17.23 21.88
C VAL A 134 12.99 -15.92 22.56
N TYR A 135 12.13 -14.91 22.56
CA TYR A 135 12.54 -13.53 22.88
C TYR A 135 11.92 -12.95 24.16
N ASN A 136 10.92 -13.60 24.74
CA ASN A 136 10.19 -13.08 25.90
C ASN A 136 9.81 -14.17 26.92
N ASN A 137 10.59 -15.25 27.00
CA ASN A 137 10.36 -16.38 27.92
C ASN A 137 8.94 -16.97 27.83
N GLY A 138 8.36 -16.99 26.63
CA GLY A 138 7.00 -17.47 26.35
C GLY A 138 5.87 -16.51 26.75
N ILE A 139 6.18 -15.34 27.30
CA ILE A 139 5.19 -14.33 27.68
C ILE A 139 4.72 -13.59 26.42
N ARG A 140 3.43 -13.72 26.09
CA ARG A 140 2.84 -12.96 24.98
C ARG A 140 2.68 -11.49 25.35
N GLU A 141 3.04 -10.61 24.42
CA GLU A 141 2.99 -9.17 24.61
C GLU A 141 2.53 -8.47 23.33
N LYS A 142 1.79 -7.36 23.45
CA LYS A 142 1.35 -6.53 22.31
C LYS A 142 2.47 -5.63 21.78
N SER A 143 3.58 -6.26 21.44
CA SER A 143 4.79 -5.58 21.00
C SER A 143 5.42 -6.34 19.85
N PHE A 144 5.93 -5.61 18.86
CA PHE A 144 6.88 -6.16 17.91
C PHE A 144 8.28 -6.13 18.50
N ILE A 145 9.13 -7.05 18.10
CA ILE A 145 10.57 -6.94 18.28
C ILE A 145 11.22 -6.63 16.95
N ILE A 146 12.29 -5.84 17.00
CA ILE A 146 13.19 -5.61 15.87
C ILE A 146 14.59 -5.97 16.32
N LEU A 147 15.13 -7.06 15.77
CA LEU A 147 16.49 -7.53 16.02
C LEU A 147 17.47 -6.79 15.12
N ILE A 148 18.48 -6.16 15.71
CA ILE A 148 19.57 -5.46 15.02
C ILE A 148 20.84 -6.30 15.18
N ASP A 149 21.35 -6.81 14.05
CA ASP A 149 22.56 -7.63 13.99
C ASP A 149 23.84 -6.78 13.77
N ARG A 150 23.75 -5.74 12.92
CA ARG A 150 24.84 -4.82 12.55
C ARG A 150 24.98 -3.69 13.55
N VAL A 151 25.33 -4.07 14.79
CA VAL A 151 25.57 -3.14 15.90
C VAL A 151 26.64 -2.11 15.56
N ASP A 152 27.65 -2.50 14.76
CA ASP A 152 28.70 -1.61 14.27
C ASP A 152 28.13 -0.45 13.42
N LEU A 153 27.20 -0.75 12.51
CA LEU A 153 26.54 0.25 11.68
C LEU A 153 25.59 1.11 12.51
N PHE A 154 24.84 0.49 13.42
CA PHE A 154 23.97 1.21 14.35
C PHE A 154 24.76 2.21 15.19
N LEU A 155 25.86 1.78 15.83
CA LEU A 155 26.69 2.64 16.68
C LEU A 155 27.48 3.68 15.89
N LYS A 156 27.79 3.43 14.61
CA LYS A 156 28.34 4.44 13.72
C LYS A 156 27.34 5.58 13.48
N GLN A 157 26.07 5.25 13.31
CA GLN A 157 25.00 6.24 13.11
C GLN A 157 24.54 6.89 14.43
N TYR A 158 24.51 6.13 15.52
CA TYR A 158 24.03 6.54 16.84
C TYR A 158 25.09 6.30 17.94
N PRO A 159 26.22 7.02 17.92
CA PRO A 159 27.33 6.79 18.85
C PRO A 159 26.99 7.06 20.32
N LYS A 160 25.91 7.80 20.59
CA LYS A 160 25.37 8.06 21.93
C LYS A 160 24.92 6.80 22.69
N TYR A 161 24.78 5.66 22.01
CA TYR A 161 24.33 4.40 22.62
C TYR A 161 25.43 3.38 22.90
N LYS A 162 26.71 3.76 22.77
CA LYS A 162 27.85 2.84 23.02
C LYS A 162 27.86 2.21 24.42
N ASP A 163 27.34 2.91 25.42
CA ASP A 163 27.26 2.39 26.79
C ASP A 163 26.00 1.53 27.04
N ARG A 164 25.03 1.57 26.12
CA ARG A 164 23.76 0.84 26.22
C ARG A 164 23.77 -0.48 25.46
N VAL A 165 24.51 -0.56 24.36
CA VAL A 165 24.62 -1.78 23.55
C VAL A 165 26.06 -2.24 23.47
N SER A 166 26.29 -3.52 23.75
CA SER A 166 27.64 -4.10 23.67
C SER A 166 28.06 -4.20 22.20
N ASN A 167 29.28 -3.73 21.91
CA ASN A 167 29.87 -3.91 20.58
C ASN A 167 29.78 -5.39 20.16
N ASN A 168 29.32 -5.62 18.92
CA ASN A 168 29.22 -6.94 18.28
C ASN A 168 28.24 -7.93 18.90
N THR A 169 27.35 -7.52 19.81
CA THR A 169 26.29 -8.39 20.33
C THR A 169 24.93 -7.94 19.79
N PRO A 170 24.27 -8.73 18.93
CA PRO A 170 22.93 -8.41 18.46
C PRO A 170 21.99 -8.10 19.62
N PHE A 171 21.16 -7.09 19.43
CA PHE A 171 20.18 -6.67 20.42
C PHE A 171 18.83 -6.45 19.73
N TYR A 172 17.76 -6.42 20.51
CA TYR A 172 16.44 -6.09 19.98
C TYR A 172 15.84 -4.90 20.72
N SER A 173 14.95 -4.18 20.03
CA SER A 173 14.07 -3.20 20.63
C SER A 173 12.61 -3.64 20.50
N LYS A 174 11.80 -3.31 21.50
CA LYS A 174 10.36 -3.62 21.56
C LYS A 174 9.55 -2.40 21.11
N TYR A 175 8.52 -2.64 20.32
CA TYR A 175 7.64 -1.61 19.76
C TYR A 175 6.19 -1.95 20.02
N PRO A 176 5.49 -1.17 20.87
CA PRO A 176 4.09 -1.44 21.14
C PRO A 176 3.25 -1.30 19.86
N TYR A 177 2.22 -2.12 19.78
CA TYR A 177 1.16 -1.95 18.79
C TYR A 177 -0.21 -1.93 19.47
N ALA A 178 -1.22 -1.54 18.70
CA ALA A 178 -2.60 -1.58 19.17
C ALA A 178 -3.44 -2.51 18.31
N VAL A 179 -4.45 -3.08 18.97
CA VAL A 179 -5.55 -3.78 18.32
C VAL A 179 -6.82 -3.11 18.79
N LYS A 180 -7.67 -2.72 17.84
CA LYS A 180 -8.99 -2.15 18.15
C LYS A 180 -10.07 -3.01 17.52
N HIS A 181 -11.14 -3.26 18.27
CA HIS A 181 -12.37 -3.75 17.66
C HIS A 181 -13.02 -2.62 16.87
N SER A 182 -13.63 -2.90 15.72
CA SER A 182 -14.26 -1.89 14.88
C SER A 182 -15.47 -2.43 14.16
N GLU A 183 -16.52 -1.61 14.14
CA GLU A 183 -17.69 -1.77 13.29
C GLU A 183 -17.70 -0.63 12.28
N ILE A 184 -17.83 -0.98 10.99
CA ILE A 184 -17.81 -0.02 9.88
C ILE A 184 -18.89 -0.44 8.89
N ASP A 185 -19.90 0.41 8.70
CA ASP A 185 -20.88 0.25 7.62
C ASP A 185 -20.34 0.82 6.31
N ASN A 186 -21.01 0.57 5.19
CA ASN A 186 -20.64 1.12 3.88
C ASN A 186 -19.22 0.72 3.41
N VAL A 187 -18.89 -0.56 3.61
CA VAL A 187 -17.58 -1.14 3.29
C VAL A 187 -17.62 -1.86 1.95
N ILE A 188 -16.60 -1.64 1.12
CA ILE A 188 -16.33 -2.48 -0.05
C ILE A 188 -15.34 -3.56 0.38
N ASP A 189 -15.83 -4.80 0.46
CA ASP A 189 -15.05 -5.95 0.93
C ASP A 189 -14.61 -6.87 -0.20
N LEU A 190 -13.35 -6.75 -0.64
CA LEU A 190 -12.80 -7.57 -1.73
C LEU A 190 -12.52 -9.03 -1.33
N ARG A 191 -12.81 -9.45 -0.10
CA ARG A 191 -12.83 -10.87 0.26
C ARG A 191 -14.03 -11.58 -0.37
N LEU A 192 -15.14 -10.86 -0.58
CA LEU A 192 -16.40 -11.44 -1.06
C LEU A 192 -16.41 -11.59 -2.59
N PRO A 193 -16.86 -12.73 -3.15
CA PRO A 193 -16.92 -12.96 -4.60
C PRO A 193 -17.70 -11.88 -5.37
N ALA A 194 -18.93 -11.58 -4.94
CA ALA A 194 -19.77 -10.60 -5.65
C ALA A 194 -19.16 -9.19 -5.67
N THR A 195 -18.45 -8.81 -4.60
CA THR A 195 -17.75 -7.52 -4.52
C THR A 195 -16.55 -7.46 -5.46
N ARG A 196 -15.82 -8.57 -5.64
CA ARG A 196 -14.72 -8.67 -6.61
C ARG A 196 -15.21 -8.54 -8.04
N ASP A 197 -16.32 -9.19 -8.37
CA ASP A 197 -16.93 -9.10 -9.70
C ASP A 197 -17.40 -7.68 -10.01
N TRP A 198 -18.03 -7.02 -9.03
CA TRP A 198 -18.39 -5.61 -9.13
C TRP A 198 -17.15 -4.74 -9.32
N PHE A 199 -16.11 -4.94 -8.50
CA PHE A 199 -14.89 -4.14 -8.53
C PHE A 199 -14.19 -4.26 -9.89
N TYR A 200 -14.07 -5.47 -10.42
CA TYR A 200 -13.56 -5.72 -11.76
C TYR A 200 -14.35 -4.95 -12.81
N LYS A 201 -15.69 -5.15 -12.86
CA LYS A 201 -16.55 -4.46 -13.84
C LYS A 201 -16.47 -2.93 -13.72
N LYS A 202 -16.30 -2.41 -12.51
CA LYS A 202 -16.23 -0.97 -12.23
C LYS A 202 -14.90 -0.34 -12.62
N PHE A 203 -13.78 -1.03 -12.41
CA PHE A 203 -12.45 -0.43 -12.53
C PHE A 203 -11.61 -0.96 -13.69
N VAL A 204 -12.04 -2.04 -14.38
CA VAL A 204 -11.30 -2.57 -15.54
C VAL A 204 -11.11 -1.52 -16.64
N ILE A 205 -12.15 -0.75 -16.95
CA ILE A 205 -12.14 0.38 -17.91
C ILE A 205 -12.34 1.75 -17.25
N GLY A 206 -12.38 1.77 -15.92
CA GLY A 206 -12.79 2.93 -15.15
C GLY A 206 -14.31 3.11 -15.06
N ASP A 207 -14.72 4.11 -14.28
CA ASP A 207 -16.11 4.32 -13.91
C ASP A 207 -16.89 5.26 -14.86
N GLY A 208 -16.19 5.84 -15.84
CA GLY A 208 -16.77 6.73 -16.83
C GLY A 208 -16.96 8.18 -16.36
N THR A 209 -16.64 8.51 -15.11
CA THR A 209 -16.92 9.85 -14.55
C THR A 209 -15.73 10.46 -13.80
N TYR A 210 -15.26 9.80 -12.74
CA TYR A 210 -14.19 10.29 -11.86
C TYR A 210 -12.87 9.58 -12.11
N PHE A 211 -12.94 8.32 -12.55
CA PHE A 211 -11.80 7.47 -12.83
C PHE A 211 -11.95 6.94 -14.24
N LEU A 212 -11.18 7.50 -15.18
CA LEU A 212 -11.25 7.15 -16.59
C LEU A 212 -10.00 6.37 -16.99
N LYS A 213 -10.22 5.17 -17.55
CA LYS A 213 -9.16 4.34 -18.12
C LYS A 213 -9.29 4.28 -19.65
N ASP A 214 -8.73 5.27 -20.34
CA ASP A 214 -8.87 5.39 -21.81
C ASP A 214 -7.65 4.83 -22.56
N TYR A 215 -7.80 3.59 -23.01
CA TYR A 215 -6.83 2.90 -23.86
C TYR A 215 -6.78 3.41 -25.31
N ARG A 216 -7.82 4.12 -25.78
CA ARG A 216 -7.95 4.54 -27.19
C ARG A 216 -7.21 5.84 -27.46
N PHE A 217 -7.10 6.70 -26.45
CA PHE A 217 -6.37 7.96 -26.54
C PHE A 217 -4.91 7.74 -26.96
N PHE A 218 -4.25 6.72 -26.40
CA PHE A 218 -2.90 6.31 -26.78
C PHE A 218 -2.74 5.91 -28.26
N ARG A 219 -3.79 5.38 -28.91
CA ARG A 219 -3.73 4.98 -30.33
C ARG A 219 -3.94 6.15 -31.29
N GLN A 220 -4.82 7.09 -30.94
CA GLN A 220 -5.26 8.12 -31.89
C GLN A 220 -4.41 9.39 -31.86
N HIS A 221 -3.57 9.58 -30.84
CA HIS A 221 -2.87 10.86 -30.60
C HIS A 221 -1.35 10.75 -30.68
N LYS A 222 -0.81 9.71 -31.34
CA LYS A 222 0.61 9.69 -31.68
C LYS A 222 1.00 10.87 -32.59
N ASP A 223 0.04 11.36 -33.40
CA ASP A 223 0.27 12.38 -34.44
C ASP A 223 -0.77 13.51 -34.48
N LYS A 224 -1.63 13.68 -33.45
CA LYS A 224 -2.67 14.74 -33.43
C LYS A 224 -2.55 15.67 -32.22
N PRO A 225 -2.83 16.98 -32.39
CA PRO A 225 -2.93 17.91 -31.27
C PRO A 225 -4.04 17.47 -30.31
N GLN A 226 -3.77 17.65 -29.01
CA GLN A 226 -4.67 17.29 -27.92
C GLN A 226 -6.04 17.97 -28.05
N PRO A 227 -7.12 17.37 -27.50
CA PRO A 227 -8.42 18.01 -27.44
C PRO A 227 -8.29 19.35 -26.70
N GLU A 228 -8.88 20.39 -27.29
CA GLU A 228 -8.95 21.71 -26.68
C GLU A 228 -9.51 21.58 -25.26
N SER A 229 -8.82 22.17 -24.30
CA SER A 229 -9.23 22.24 -22.90
C SER A 229 -10.69 22.66 -22.82
N ARG A 230 -11.56 21.80 -22.27
CA ARG A 230 -12.93 22.21 -21.98
C ARG A 230 -12.87 23.25 -20.87
N GLU A 231 -13.16 24.49 -21.22
CA GLU A 231 -13.23 25.63 -20.30
C GLU A 231 -14.06 25.25 -19.07
N GLY A 232 -13.44 25.32 -17.88
CA GLY A 232 -14.11 25.10 -16.59
C GLY A 232 -13.80 23.78 -15.86
N GLN A 233 -12.94 22.88 -16.37
CA GLN A 233 -12.51 21.70 -15.60
C GLN A 233 -11.33 22.02 -14.68
N LYS A 234 -11.55 21.93 -13.36
CA LYS A 234 -10.50 22.01 -12.35
C LYS A 234 -9.75 20.68 -12.22
N LEU A 235 -8.42 20.80 -12.20
CA LEU A 235 -7.40 19.78 -11.91
C LEU A 235 -7.65 18.37 -12.48
N VAL A 236 -7.12 18.14 -13.69
CA VAL A 236 -7.01 16.83 -14.33
C VAL A 236 -5.58 16.33 -14.13
N ILE A 237 -5.38 15.32 -13.29
CA ILE A 237 -4.08 14.64 -13.20
C ILE A 237 -3.97 13.67 -14.38
N ILE A 238 -3.12 14.03 -15.35
CA ILE A 238 -2.73 13.17 -16.47
C ILE A 238 -1.41 12.50 -16.11
N ILE A 239 -1.40 11.18 -16.05
CA ILE A 239 -0.18 10.41 -15.84
C ILE A 239 0.09 9.58 -17.10
N GLN A 240 1.17 9.94 -17.79
CA GLN A 240 1.63 9.25 -18.98
C GLN A 240 2.77 8.29 -18.62
N GLY A 241 2.46 7.00 -18.44
CA GLY A 241 3.47 5.96 -18.29
C GLY A 241 4.08 5.60 -19.66
N TYR A 242 5.38 5.81 -19.83
CA TYR A 242 6.12 5.36 -21.01
C TYR A 242 6.25 3.83 -21.02
N HIS A 243 5.54 3.16 -21.94
CA HIS A 243 5.76 1.73 -22.21
C HIS A 243 5.74 1.47 -23.73
N GLU A 244 6.92 1.34 -24.32
CA GLU A 244 7.09 1.28 -25.79
C GLU A 244 6.67 -0.04 -26.46
N ASN A 245 6.20 -1.07 -25.74
CA ASN A 245 6.02 -2.40 -26.35
C ASN A 245 4.75 -3.18 -25.97
N ILE A 246 3.72 -2.53 -25.43
CA ILE A 246 2.45 -3.23 -25.16
C ILE A 246 1.60 -3.24 -26.44
N LYS A 247 1.56 -4.41 -27.11
CA LYS A 247 0.58 -4.66 -28.16
C LYS A 247 -0.81 -4.60 -27.53
N THR A 248 -1.53 -3.52 -27.80
CA THR A 248 -2.87 -3.15 -27.28
C THR A 248 -4.01 -4.06 -27.77
N THR A 249 -3.71 -5.31 -28.12
CA THR A 249 -4.68 -6.32 -28.52
C THR A 249 -4.69 -7.50 -27.57
N ASP A 250 -4.07 -7.43 -26.40
CA ASP A 250 -4.17 -8.51 -25.45
C ASP A 250 -5.56 -8.46 -24.78
N PRO A 251 -6.45 -9.44 -25.04
CA PRO A 251 -7.83 -9.49 -24.52
C PRO A 251 -7.88 -9.86 -23.02
N LEU A 252 -6.87 -9.46 -22.24
CA LEU A 252 -6.35 -10.35 -21.21
C LEU A 252 -6.91 -10.18 -19.81
N ILE A 253 -7.57 -9.08 -19.43
CA ILE A 253 -8.11 -8.94 -18.07
C ILE A 253 -9.60 -9.18 -18.11
N ASP A 254 -9.97 -10.45 -17.94
CA ASP A 254 -11.33 -10.97 -17.94
C ASP A 254 -11.88 -11.19 -16.52
N SER A 255 -11.07 -10.90 -15.50
CA SER A 255 -11.38 -11.22 -14.11
C SER A 255 -10.62 -10.32 -13.13
N PHE A 256 -11.16 -10.22 -11.92
CA PHE A 256 -10.52 -9.54 -10.78
C PHE A 256 -9.10 -10.06 -10.51
N TYR A 257 -8.89 -11.38 -10.62
CA TYR A 257 -7.59 -12.00 -10.31
C TYR A 257 -6.45 -11.48 -11.19
N LYS A 258 -6.75 -11.12 -12.44
CA LYS A 258 -5.78 -10.54 -13.35
C LYS A 258 -5.47 -9.07 -13.07
N MET A 259 -6.24 -8.41 -12.19
CA MET A 259 -5.91 -7.08 -11.66
C MET A 259 -4.95 -7.16 -10.46
N LEU A 260 -4.83 -8.32 -9.80
CA LEU A 260 -4.03 -8.47 -8.59
C LEU A 260 -2.56 -8.03 -8.73
N PRO A 261 -1.85 -8.28 -9.85
CA PRO A 261 -0.47 -7.79 -9.99
C PRO A 261 -0.32 -6.27 -9.85
N ALA A 262 -1.31 -5.50 -10.29
CA ALA A 262 -1.34 -4.04 -10.11
C ALA A 262 -1.82 -3.66 -8.69
N LEU A 263 -2.86 -4.32 -8.17
CA LEU A 263 -3.42 -4.02 -6.84
C LEU A 263 -2.46 -4.38 -5.69
N MET A 264 -1.62 -5.40 -5.91
CA MET A 264 -0.61 -5.91 -4.99
C MET A 264 0.82 -5.58 -5.47
N HIS A 265 0.98 -4.54 -6.31
CA HIS A 265 2.29 -4.15 -6.79
C HIS A 265 3.23 -3.87 -5.61
N LEU A 266 4.47 -4.36 -5.69
CA LEU A 266 5.38 -4.31 -4.57
C LEU A 266 5.83 -2.89 -4.24
N ASP A 267 5.75 -1.94 -5.18
CA ASP A 267 6.07 -0.54 -4.92
C ASP A 267 5.47 0.01 -3.62
N HIS A 268 6.28 0.81 -2.94
CA HIS A 268 5.87 1.54 -1.75
C HIS A 268 4.63 2.36 -2.09
N GLY A 269 3.53 2.21 -1.35
CA GLY A 269 2.38 3.08 -1.54
C GLY A 269 1.50 2.82 -2.78
N GLY A 270 1.84 1.82 -3.61
CA GLY A 270 1.01 1.41 -4.74
C GLY A 270 1.30 2.16 -6.03
N PHE A 271 0.32 2.13 -6.92
CA PHE A 271 0.41 2.67 -8.28
C PHE A 271 -0.77 3.60 -8.59
N TYR A 272 -0.74 4.19 -9.78
CA TYR A 272 -1.76 5.12 -10.27
C TYR A 272 -3.18 4.53 -10.24
N GLU A 273 -3.37 3.24 -10.53
CA GLU A 273 -4.70 2.62 -10.40
C GLU A 273 -5.21 2.69 -8.96
N THR A 274 -4.37 2.31 -8.00
CA THR A 274 -4.78 2.29 -6.58
C THR A 274 -5.08 3.70 -6.08
N ARG A 275 -4.38 4.72 -6.61
CA ARG A 275 -4.67 6.12 -6.35
C ARG A 275 -6.03 6.53 -6.91
N GLY A 276 -6.29 6.30 -8.19
CA GLY A 276 -7.57 6.61 -8.82
C GLY A 276 -8.75 5.92 -8.14
N ILE A 277 -8.57 4.65 -7.76
CA ILE A 277 -9.56 3.88 -6.99
C ILE A 277 -9.79 4.53 -5.63
N GLY A 278 -8.74 4.88 -4.88
CA GLY A 278 -8.87 5.55 -3.57
C GLY A 278 -9.65 6.87 -3.64
N LEU A 279 -9.38 7.69 -4.68
CA LEU A 279 -10.15 8.92 -4.94
C LEU A 279 -11.63 8.61 -5.20
N TRP A 280 -11.90 7.62 -6.05
CA TRP A 280 -13.26 7.19 -6.34
C TRP A 280 -13.99 6.77 -5.06
N MET A 281 -13.35 5.95 -4.20
CA MET A 281 -13.93 5.51 -2.93
C MET A 281 -14.36 6.69 -2.06
N ARG A 282 -13.46 7.66 -1.88
CA ARG A 282 -13.72 8.83 -1.03
C ARG A 282 -14.79 9.75 -1.60
N LYS A 283 -14.78 10.04 -2.92
CA LYS A 283 -15.83 10.83 -3.57
C LYS A 283 -17.21 10.17 -3.46
N ASN A 284 -17.26 8.84 -3.49
CA ASN A 284 -18.51 8.07 -3.36
C ASN A 284 -18.86 7.72 -1.91
N LYS A 285 -18.25 8.41 -0.93
CA LYS A 285 -18.53 8.29 0.51
C LYS A 285 -18.42 6.86 1.04
N VAL A 286 -17.56 6.04 0.44
CA VAL A 286 -17.20 4.72 0.95
C VAL A 286 -16.50 4.90 2.29
N ASN A 287 -16.93 4.19 3.32
CA ASN A 287 -16.33 4.34 4.66
C ASN A 287 -15.04 3.54 4.80
N ALA A 288 -14.94 2.38 4.15
CA ALA A 288 -13.69 1.61 4.12
C ALA A 288 -13.60 0.69 2.89
N LEU A 289 -12.36 0.36 2.54
CA LEU A 289 -12.03 -0.65 1.53
C LEU A 289 -11.18 -1.74 2.17
N ILE A 290 -11.59 -3.00 2.04
CA ILE A 290 -10.79 -4.17 2.39
C ILE A 290 -10.11 -4.69 1.12
N PHE A 291 -8.79 -4.83 1.16
CA PHE A 291 -7.97 -5.14 -0.02
C PHE A 291 -6.79 -6.07 0.31
N PRO A 292 -6.29 -6.83 -0.67
CA PRO A 292 -5.20 -7.79 -0.43
C PRO A 292 -3.88 -7.06 -0.10
N SER A 293 -3.13 -7.60 0.85
CA SER A 293 -1.78 -7.12 1.14
C SER A 293 -0.82 -7.41 -0.02
N ALA A 294 0.14 -6.51 -0.24
CA ALA A 294 1.25 -6.77 -1.15
C ALA A 294 2.46 -7.37 -0.41
N ARG A 295 2.34 -7.61 0.91
CA ARG A 295 3.46 -8.01 1.78
C ARG A 295 3.35 -9.40 2.35
N THR A 296 2.20 -10.03 2.19
CA THR A 296 1.94 -11.37 2.71
C THR A 296 1.00 -12.10 1.76
N ASN A 297 1.00 -13.43 1.84
CA ASN A 297 0.06 -14.26 1.12
C ASN A 297 -1.36 -13.94 1.57
N VAL A 298 -2.28 -13.96 0.62
CA VAL A 298 -3.69 -13.69 0.88
C VAL A 298 -4.49 -14.96 0.71
N PHE A 299 -5.43 -15.15 1.63
CA PHE A 299 -6.32 -16.30 1.65
C PHE A 299 -7.73 -15.86 2.02
N VAL A 300 -8.70 -16.53 1.43
CA VAL A 300 -10.12 -16.42 1.77
C VAL A 300 -10.75 -17.79 1.59
N GLN A 301 -11.52 -18.22 2.59
CA GLN A 301 -12.43 -19.36 2.52
C GLN A 301 -13.87 -18.86 2.57
N ILE A 302 -14.64 -19.23 1.54
CA ILE A 302 -16.08 -18.97 1.47
C ILE A 302 -16.81 -20.31 1.50
N GLU A 303 -17.80 -20.46 2.37
CA GLU A 303 -18.70 -21.61 2.38
C GLU A 303 -20.15 -21.13 2.39
N ASN A 304 -20.98 -21.68 1.50
CA ASN A 304 -22.39 -21.30 1.37
C ASN A 304 -22.60 -19.77 1.26
N GLY A 305 -21.69 -19.08 0.55
CA GLY A 305 -21.72 -17.63 0.35
C GLY A 305 -21.27 -16.80 1.56
N LYS A 306 -20.84 -17.42 2.65
CA LYS A 306 -20.35 -16.74 3.86
C LYS A 306 -18.82 -16.81 3.94
N LEU A 307 -18.21 -15.72 4.39
CA LEU A 307 -16.78 -15.67 4.72
C LEU A 307 -16.54 -16.48 6.01
N ILE A 308 -15.74 -17.53 5.94
CA ILE A 308 -15.45 -18.43 7.06
C ILE A 308 -14.06 -18.18 7.64
N ASP A 309 -13.07 -17.93 6.78
CA ASP A 309 -11.69 -17.66 7.22
C ASP A 309 -10.96 -16.77 6.20
N HIS A 310 -9.96 -16.05 6.67
CA HIS A 310 -9.12 -15.19 5.85
C HIS A 310 -7.81 -14.81 6.56
N TRP A 311 -6.78 -14.49 5.77
CA TRP A 311 -5.60 -13.76 6.24
C TRP A 311 -4.95 -12.97 5.10
N GLY A 312 -4.05 -12.07 5.45
CA GLY A 312 -3.33 -11.24 4.47
C GLY A 312 -4.14 -10.06 3.91
N TRP A 313 -5.20 -9.66 4.58
CA TRP A 313 -6.07 -8.55 4.15
C TRP A 313 -5.81 -7.28 4.96
N ASN A 314 -5.71 -6.15 4.27
CA ASN A 314 -5.68 -4.83 4.86
C ASN A 314 -7.06 -4.19 4.79
N ILE A 315 -7.30 -3.21 5.64
CA ILE A 315 -8.39 -2.26 5.50
C ILE A 315 -7.83 -0.83 5.51
N VAL A 316 -8.39 0.01 4.65
CA VAL A 316 -8.22 1.47 4.72
C VAL A 316 -9.54 2.09 5.16
N ASP A 317 -9.50 2.86 6.25
CA ASP A 317 -10.65 3.53 6.87
C ASP A 317 -10.70 5.00 6.41
N TYR A 318 -11.71 5.33 5.60
CA TYR A 318 -11.90 6.67 5.06
C TYR A 318 -12.78 7.56 5.96
N ARG A 319 -13.32 7.03 7.07
CA ARG A 319 -14.15 7.84 7.98
C ARG A 319 -13.33 8.98 8.57
N GLY A 320 -13.92 10.18 8.59
CA GLY A 320 -13.24 11.38 9.06
C GLY A 320 -12.12 11.87 8.12
N SER A 321 -11.91 11.23 6.98
CA SER A 321 -11.12 11.86 5.91
C SER A 321 -11.92 13.04 5.35
N GLY A 322 -11.26 14.18 5.20
CA GLY A 322 -11.87 15.32 4.52
C GLY A 322 -12.23 14.98 3.08
N ASP A 323 -12.92 15.90 2.40
CA ASP A 323 -13.15 15.74 0.97
C ASP A 323 -11.82 15.68 0.20
N THR A 324 -11.81 14.94 -0.91
CA THR A 324 -10.63 14.88 -1.78
C THR A 324 -10.43 16.22 -2.45
N THR A 325 -9.17 16.64 -2.59
CA THR A 325 -8.82 17.88 -3.30
C THR A 325 -8.80 17.70 -4.82
N ILE A 326 -8.81 16.44 -5.28
CA ILE A 326 -8.81 16.07 -6.69
C ILE A 326 -10.24 15.75 -7.10
N ASP A 327 -10.72 16.41 -8.16
CA ASP A 327 -12.07 16.23 -8.70
C ASP A 327 -12.15 15.14 -9.76
N GLN A 328 -11.08 14.89 -10.54
CA GLN A 328 -11.03 13.82 -11.53
C GLN A 328 -9.63 13.19 -11.63
N PHE A 329 -9.58 11.90 -11.92
CA PHE A 329 -8.36 11.14 -12.11
C PHE A 329 -8.38 10.40 -13.46
N PHE A 330 -7.34 10.63 -14.25
CA PHE A 330 -7.18 9.99 -15.55
C PHE A 330 -5.99 9.06 -15.50
N ASP A 331 -6.26 7.77 -15.64
CA ASP A 331 -5.22 6.75 -15.72
C ASP A 331 -5.18 6.20 -17.12
N TRP A 332 -4.09 6.45 -17.84
CA TRP A 332 -3.94 5.92 -19.18
C TRP A 332 -3.16 4.61 -19.19
N SER A 333 -2.58 4.20 -18.05
CA SER A 333 -1.78 3.00 -17.98
C SER A 333 -2.64 1.76 -18.23
N PRO A 334 -2.16 0.77 -18.99
CA PRO A 334 -2.80 -0.52 -18.97
C PRO A 334 -2.63 -1.12 -17.58
N TRP A 335 -3.66 -1.78 -17.07
CA TRP A 335 -3.50 -2.72 -15.96
C TRP A 335 -2.28 -3.61 -16.26
N PHE A 336 -1.32 -3.62 -15.34
CA PHE A 336 -0.02 -4.25 -15.55
C PHE A 336 -0.15 -5.71 -16.00
N ASN A 337 0.35 -6.01 -17.20
CA ASN A 337 0.46 -7.37 -17.75
C ASN A 337 1.93 -7.79 -17.88
N ARG A 338 2.77 -7.49 -16.89
CA ARG A 338 4.04 -8.20 -16.80
C ARG A 338 3.72 -9.57 -16.19
N ARG A 339 4.26 -10.63 -16.77
CA ARG A 339 4.47 -11.91 -16.07
C ARG A 339 5.39 -11.59 -14.90
N VAL A 340 4.82 -11.13 -13.79
CA VAL A 340 5.58 -10.96 -12.55
C VAL A 340 5.83 -12.39 -12.07
N PHE A 341 6.98 -12.94 -12.44
CA PHE A 341 7.57 -13.97 -11.61
C PHE A 341 7.83 -13.27 -10.27
N LEU A 342 6.95 -13.51 -9.31
CA LEU A 342 7.12 -13.08 -7.93
C LEU A 342 8.25 -13.89 -7.34
N ILE A 343 9.48 -13.55 -7.75
CA ILE A 343 10.70 -13.97 -7.10
C ILE A 343 11.19 -12.69 -6.44
N SER A 344 10.81 -12.48 -5.18
CA SER A 344 11.58 -11.57 -4.35
C SER A 344 13.04 -12.07 -4.33
N ASP A 345 14.02 -11.19 -4.15
CA ASP A 345 15.44 -11.57 -3.92
C ASP A 345 15.63 -12.53 -2.70
N TRP A 346 14.55 -12.86 -1.99
CA TRP A 346 14.45 -13.76 -0.84
C TRP A 346 13.68 -15.06 -1.10
N GLY A 347 13.33 -15.38 -2.35
CA GLY A 347 12.65 -16.65 -2.68
C GLY A 347 11.19 -16.79 -2.21
N MET A 348 10.53 -15.71 -1.76
CA MET A 348 9.09 -15.73 -1.46
C MET A 348 8.29 -15.73 -2.77
N VAL A 349 7.72 -16.89 -3.10
CA VAL A 349 6.67 -17.02 -4.11
C VAL A 349 5.36 -16.63 -3.45
N PHE A 350 4.77 -15.53 -3.88
CA PHE A 350 3.44 -15.14 -3.42
C PHE A 350 2.40 -15.97 -4.18
N GLN A 351 1.71 -16.86 -3.47
CA GLN A 351 0.61 -17.65 -4.00
C GLN A 351 -0.70 -17.10 -3.42
N CYS A 352 -1.56 -16.58 -4.28
CA CYS A 352 -2.95 -16.32 -3.93
C CYS A 352 -3.68 -17.67 -4.07
N GLU A 353 -3.98 -18.32 -2.95
CA GLU A 353 -4.76 -19.56 -2.94
C GLU A 353 -6.22 -19.20 -2.65
N VAL A 354 -7.08 -19.33 -3.66
CA VAL A 354 -8.53 -19.24 -3.48
C VAL A 354 -9.10 -20.64 -3.54
N LYS A 355 -9.46 -21.19 -2.38
CA LYS A 355 -10.25 -22.42 -2.31
C LYS A 355 -11.73 -22.04 -2.33
N VAL A 356 -12.38 -22.34 -3.46
CA VAL A 356 -13.85 -22.36 -3.53
C VAL A 356 -14.23 -23.81 -3.28
N VAL A 357 -14.80 -24.09 -2.11
CA VAL A 357 -15.35 -25.41 -1.75
C VAL A 357 -16.83 -25.44 -2.06
#